data_AF-A0A524EZZ9-F1
#
_entry.id   AF-A0A524EZZ9-F1
#
_cell.length_a   1.000
_cell.length_b   1.000
_cell.length_c   1.000
_cell.angle_alpha   90.00
_cell.angle_beta   90.00
_cell.angle_gamma   90.00
#
_symmetry.space_group_name_H-M   'P 1'
#
loop_
_entity.id
_entity.type
_entity.pdbx_description
1 polymer ?
#
loop_
_entity_poly.entity_id
_entity_poly.type
_entity_poly.pdbx_seq_one_letter_code
_entity_poly.pdbx_strand_id
1 'polypeptide(L)'
;MAFDDSELSYKNTVLLVKNVAVSKKFYTEIMNQEIEMDVGKNIGFKGGLAIWEKNYAENFINSSVKREEYKFHPKNPRKNSSIEIYF
;
A
#
# COMPACT_ATOMS: atom_id res chain seq x y z
N MET A 1 -33.30 -8.03 7.07
CA MET A 1 -32.38 -7.45 6.08
C MET A 1 -31.02 -7.38 6.77
N ALA A 2 -30.17 -8.39 6.53
CA ALA A 2 -28.83 -8.42 7.13
C ALA A 2 -27.97 -7.41 6.38
N PHE A 3 -27.23 -6.57 7.10
CA PHE A 3 -26.15 -5.80 6.50
C PHE A 3 -25.09 -6.80 6.01
N ASP A 4 -24.66 -6.64 4.76
CA ASP A 4 -23.61 -7.45 4.15
C ASP A 4 -22.27 -6.95 4.69
N ASP A 5 -21.56 -7.75 5.49
CA ASP A 5 -20.23 -7.42 6.04
C ASP A 5 -19.13 -7.32 4.96
N SER A 6 -19.49 -7.36 3.67
CA SER A 6 -18.55 -7.38 2.54
C SER A 6 -17.82 -6.06 2.26
N GLU A 7 -18.19 -4.94 2.88
CA GLU A 7 -17.62 -3.63 2.50
C GLU A 7 -16.25 -3.32 3.13
N LEU A 8 -15.84 -4.01 4.20
CA LEU A 8 -14.54 -3.77 4.82
C LEU A 8 -13.90 -5.06 5.32
N SER A 9 -12.83 -5.47 4.64
CA SER A 9 -11.98 -6.58 5.10
C SER A 9 -10.55 -6.11 5.34
N TYR A 10 -9.99 -6.53 6.47
CA TYR A 10 -8.56 -6.39 6.70
C TYR A 10 -7.81 -7.26 5.67
N LYS A 11 -6.83 -6.66 5.00
CA LYS A 11 -5.93 -7.36 4.07
C LYS A 11 -4.56 -7.51 4.72
N ASN A 12 -3.86 -6.39 4.87
CA ASN A 12 -2.45 -6.41 5.21
C ASN A 12 -2.12 -5.36 6.28
N THR A 13 -1.07 -5.61 7.06
CA THR A 13 -0.41 -4.62 7.93
C THR A 13 0.86 -4.16 7.24
N VAL A 14 1.00 -2.85 7.05
CA VAL A 14 2.19 -2.26 6.41
C VAL A 14 2.98 -1.45 7.42
N LEU A 15 4.23 -1.84 7.67
CA LEU A 15 5.14 -1.13 8.57
C LEU A 15 6.03 -0.18 7.78
N LEU A 16 6.01 1.11 8.15
CA LEU A 16 6.89 2.11 7.56
C LEU A 16 8.29 1.99 8.15
N VAL A 17 9.27 1.77 7.28
CA VAL A 17 10.67 1.53 7.67
C VAL A 17 11.61 2.58 7.07
N LYS A 18 12.68 2.93 7.79
CA LYS A 18 13.68 3.88 7.30
C LYS A 18 14.51 3.32 6.14
N ASN A 19 14.78 2.02 6.13
CA ASN A 19 15.58 1.35 5.10
C ASN A 19 15.02 -0.05 4.83
N VAL A 20 14.50 -0.24 3.61
CA VAL A 20 13.88 -1.51 3.20
C VAL A 20 14.91 -2.63 3.08
N ALA A 21 16.13 -2.37 2.59
CA ALA A 21 17.14 -3.41 2.44
C ALA A 21 17.55 -4.01 3.79
N VAL A 22 17.72 -3.17 4.82
CA VAL A 22 18.02 -3.63 6.19
C VAL A 22 16.84 -4.39 6.79
N SER A 23 15.63 -3.85 6.65
CA SER A 23 14.43 -4.45 7.23
C SER A 23 14.05 -5.76 6.54
N LYS A 24 14.21 -5.84 5.21
CA LYS A 24 14.01 -7.04 4.42
C LYS A 24 14.86 -8.19 4.96
N LYS A 25 16.15 -7.96 5.20
CA LYS A 25 17.05 -8.96 5.81
C LYS A 25 16.56 -9.41 7.18
N PHE A 26 16.15 -8.48 8.04
CA PHE A 26 15.58 -8.84 9.35
C PHE A 26 14.37 -9.79 9.19
N TYR A 27 13.42 -9.42 8.33
CA TYR A 27 12.21 -10.24 8.16
C TYR A 27 12.51 -11.59 7.47
N THR A 28 13.40 -11.65 6.49
CA THR A 28 13.69 -12.90 5.78
C THR A 28 14.68 -13.82 6.50
N GLU A 29 15.73 -13.25 7.10
CA GLU A 29 16.86 -14.03 7.65
C GLU A 29 16.70 -14.33 9.14
N ILE A 30 16.04 -13.44 9.90
CA ILE A 30 15.86 -13.61 11.36
C ILE A 30 14.46 -14.12 11.68
N MET A 31 13.44 -13.57 11.01
CA MET A 31 12.03 -13.93 11.25
C MET A 31 11.49 -14.96 10.26
N ASN A 32 12.34 -15.47 9.35
CA ASN A 32 12.02 -16.47 8.33
C ASN A 32 10.75 -16.17 7.52
N GLN A 33 10.46 -14.88 7.29
CA GLN A 33 9.34 -14.48 6.44
C GLN A 33 9.66 -14.78 4.98
N GLU A 34 8.69 -15.34 4.28
CA GLU A 34 8.75 -15.57 2.84
C GLU A 34 8.22 -14.34 2.11
N ILE A 35 8.97 -13.86 1.11
CA ILE A 35 8.53 -12.76 0.25
C ILE A 35 7.42 -13.27 -0.67
N GLU A 36 6.29 -12.57 -0.68
CA GLU A 36 5.19 -12.79 -1.62
C GLU A 36 5.26 -11.81 -2.79
N MET A 37 5.68 -10.57 -2.51
CA MET A 37 5.83 -9.52 -3.52
C MET A 37 7.00 -8.58 -3.19
N ASP A 38 7.80 -8.24 -4.20
CA ASP A 38 8.89 -7.27 -4.06
C ASP A 38 8.79 -6.23 -5.19
N VAL A 39 8.40 -5.01 -4.83
CA VAL A 39 8.36 -3.85 -5.74
C VAL A 39 9.40 -2.79 -5.35
N GLY A 40 10.51 -3.24 -4.76
CA GLY A 40 11.67 -2.43 -4.39
C GLY A 40 11.48 -1.66 -3.09
N LYS A 41 10.67 -0.60 -3.08
CA LYS A 41 10.45 0.23 -1.87
C LYS A 41 9.32 -0.29 -0.98
N ASN A 42 8.51 -1.21 -1.49
CA ASN A 42 7.47 -1.91 -0.73
C ASN A 42 7.68 -3.42 -0.95
N ILE A 43 7.69 -4.18 0.15
CA ILE A 43 7.86 -5.63 0.15
C ILE A 43 6.70 -6.23 0.92
N GLY A 44 5.94 -7.10 0.27
CA GLY A 44 4.91 -7.95 0.87
C GLY A 44 5.48 -9.32 1.22
N PHE A 45 5.15 -9.79 2.41
CA PHE A 45 5.46 -11.13 2.90
C PHE A 45 4.18 -11.97 2.97
N LYS A 46 4.33 -13.28 2.82
CA LYS A 46 3.22 -14.21 3.01
C LYS A 46 2.59 -14.02 4.38
N GLY A 47 1.26 -14.03 4.44
CA GLY A 47 0.51 -13.87 5.70
C GLY A 47 0.12 -12.42 6.01
N GLY A 48 0.21 -11.51 5.03
CA GLY A 48 -0.39 -10.16 5.13
C GLY A 48 0.47 -9.15 5.89
N LEU A 49 1.77 -9.40 6.06
CA LEU A 49 2.72 -8.39 6.54
C LEU A 49 3.42 -7.75 5.35
N ALA A 50 3.61 -6.43 5.39
CA ALA A 50 4.45 -5.73 4.43
C ALA A 50 5.32 -4.66 5.11
N ILE A 51 6.42 -4.29 4.45
CA ILE A 51 7.24 -3.13 4.80
C ILE A 51 7.26 -2.14 3.65
N TRP A 52 7.28 -0.84 3.98
CA TRP A 52 7.38 0.23 2.98
C TRP A 52 8.37 1.30 3.44
N GLU A 53 9.27 1.74 2.57
CA GLU A 53 10.16 2.87 2.84
C GLU A 53 9.34 4.10 3.23
N LYS A 54 9.60 4.61 4.45
CA LYS A 54 8.82 5.66 5.10
C LYS A 54 8.66 6.91 4.25
N ASN A 55 9.77 7.50 3.79
CA ASN A 55 9.73 8.78 3.08
C ASN A 55 8.99 8.63 1.74
N TYR A 56 9.21 7.54 1.03
CA TYR A 56 8.49 7.26 -0.20
C TYR A 56 6.99 7.03 0.05
N ALA A 57 6.62 6.26 1.08
CA ALA A 57 5.23 6.03 1.45
C ALA A 57 4.53 7.36 1.83
N GLU A 58 5.14 8.17 2.68
CA GLU A 58 4.62 9.47 3.09
C GLU A 58 4.44 10.41 1.89
N ASN A 59 5.44 10.48 1.00
CA ASN A 59 5.34 11.27 -0.23
C ASN A 59 4.23 10.75 -1.15
N PHE A 60 4.10 9.44 -1.31
CA PHE A 60 3.07 8.83 -2.15
C PHE A 60 1.66 9.11 -1.60
N ILE A 61 1.44 8.87 -0.31
CA ILE A 61 0.16 9.12 0.37
C ILE A 61 -0.21 10.60 0.29
N ASN A 62 0.72 11.49 0.61
CA ASN A 62 0.47 12.93 0.61
C ASN A 62 0.36 13.53 -0.82
N SER A 63 1.02 12.93 -1.81
CA SER A 63 0.86 13.33 -3.23
C SER A 63 -0.53 13.01 -3.79
N SER A 64 -1.20 12.02 -3.19
CA SER A 64 -2.57 11.66 -3.55
C SER A 64 -3.57 12.71 -3.06
N VAL A 65 -3.30 13.33 -1.90
CA VAL A 65 -4.13 14.42 -1.33
C VAL A 65 -4.03 15.71 -2.15
N LYS A 66 -2.88 15.98 -2.78
CA LYS A 66 -2.70 17.19 -3.63
C LYS A 66 -3.34 17.08 -5.03
N ARG A 67 -3.89 15.91 -5.41
CA ARG A 67 -4.58 15.74 -6.70
C ARG A 67 -6.05 16.20 -6.67
N GLU A 68 -6.60 16.61 -5.53
CA GLU A 68 -7.99 17.08 -5.43
C GLU A 68 -8.20 18.59 -5.66
N GLU A 69 -7.17 19.38 -6.00
CA GLU A 69 -7.40 20.68 -6.66
C GLU A 69 -7.78 20.54 -8.16
N TYR A 70 -8.27 19.37 -8.58
CA TYR A 70 -8.97 19.21 -9.85
C TYR A 70 -10.35 19.88 -9.75
N LYS A 71 -10.47 21.09 -10.31
CA LYS A 71 -11.75 21.75 -10.55
C LYS A 71 -12.66 20.83 -11.36
N PHE A 72 -13.77 20.41 -10.77
CA PHE A 72 -14.81 19.60 -11.41
C PHE A 72 -15.19 20.21 -12.78
N HIS A 73 -14.84 19.52 -13.87
CA HIS A 73 -15.34 19.82 -15.21
C HIS A 73 -16.42 18.78 -15.56
N PRO A 74 -17.69 19.19 -15.65
CA PRO A 74 -18.78 18.28 -15.99
C PRO A 74 -18.68 17.99 -17.49
N LYS A 75 -17.96 16.91 -17.85
CA LYS A 75 -18.10 16.06 -19.06
C LYS A 75 -16.76 15.36 -19.37
N ASN A 76 -16.41 14.34 -18.60
CA ASN A 76 -15.56 13.27 -19.12
C ASN A 76 -15.85 11.95 -18.40
N PRO A 77 -16.58 11.00 -19.01
CA PRO A 77 -16.98 9.75 -18.36
C PRO A 77 -15.87 8.69 -18.30
N ARG A 78 -14.59 9.06 -18.46
CA ARG A 78 -13.46 8.13 -18.39
C ARG A 78 -12.32 8.66 -17.55
N LYS A 79 -12.42 8.50 -16.23
CA LYS A 79 -11.29 8.15 -15.34
C LYS A 79 -11.77 7.95 -13.89
N ASN A 80 -12.45 6.85 -13.62
CA ASN A 80 -12.31 6.24 -12.29
C ASN A 80 -10.98 5.46 -12.33
N SER A 81 -9.86 6.15 -12.14
CA SER A 81 -8.63 5.45 -11.78
C SER A 81 -8.71 5.18 -10.29
N SER A 82 -9.35 4.07 -9.92
CA SER A 82 -9.08 3.42 -8.65
C SER A 82 -7.57 3.35 -8.51
N ILE A 83 -7.03 3.95 -7.43
CA ILE A 83 -5.65 3.65 -7.05
C ILE A 83 -5.73 2.22 -6.53
N GLU A 84 -5.51 1.23 -7.39
CA GLU A 84 -5.18 -0.11 -6.95
C GLU A 84 -3.83 -0.01 -6.26
N ILE A 85 -3.87 0.20 -4.94
CA ILE A 85 -2.71 -0.05 -4.11
C ILE A 85 -2.63 -1.57 -4.05
N TYR A 86 -1.79 -2.16 -4.89
CA TYR A 86 -1.45 -3.57 -4.78
C TYR A 86 -0.79 -3.75 -3.41
N PHE A 87 -1.56 -4.29 -2.47
CA PHE A 87 -1.08 -4.78 -1.18
C PHE A 87 -1.01 -6.30 -1.27
#